data_AF-A0A369AS42-F1
#
_entry.id   AF-A0A369AS42-F1
#
_cell.length_a   1.000
_cell.length_b   1.000
_cell.length_c   1.000
_cell.angle_alpha   90.00
_cell.angle_beta   90.00
_cell.angle_gamma   90.00
#
_symmetry.space_group_name_H-M   'P 1'
#
loop_
_entity.id
_entity.type
_entity.pdbx_description
1 polymer ?
#
loop_
_entity_poly.entity_id
_entity_poly.type
_entity_poly.pdbx_seq_one_letter_code
_entity_poly.pdbx_strand_id
1 'polypeptide(L)'
;MYLFTVTMFPNEQYKKDGYEEFEGEQDWYFGALSKNGQILISSCNTIFEDDKYKTFLLAPEQDSLDSKYANKYVDEFYMKLMNLCIREPEIRIVGRLGSVNNFVLFPSIHHQN
;
A
#
# COMPACT_ATOMS: atom_id res chain seq x y z
N MET A 1 7.07 6.73 -13.83
CA MET A 1 6.40 6.37 -12.56
C MET A 1 5.75 5.02 -12.72
N TYR A 2 5.61 4.27 -11.63
CA TYR A 2 5.09 2.92 -11.62
C TYR A 2 3.98 2.82 -10.59
N LEU A 3 2.87 2.19 -10.98
CA LEU A 3 1.77 1.88 -10.08
C LEU A 3 1.98 0.47 -9.54
N PHE A 4 2.06 0.37 -8.22
CA PHE A 4 2.15 -0.88 -7.49
C PHE A 4 0.81 -1.21 -6.84
N THR A 5 0.53 -2.50 -6.73
CA THR A 5 -0.45 -3.03 -5.79
C THR A 5 0.31 -3.72 -4.66
N VAL A 6 0.02 -3.32 -3.44
CA VAL A 6 0.51 -3.94 -2.20
C VAL A 6 -0.68 -4.63 -1.55
N THR A 7 -0.64 -5.96 -1.47
CA THR A 7 -1.69 -6.74 -0.80
C THR A 7 -1.19 -7.21 0.56
N MET A 8 -1.85 -6.77 1.61
CA MET A 8 -1.57 -7.10 3.01
C MET A 8 -2.58 -8.11 3.54
N PHE A 9 -2.16 -8.89 4.53
CA PHE A 9 -2.93 -9.99 5.11
C PHE A 9 -2.99 -9.83 6.63
N PRO A 10 -3.84 -8.94 7.16
CA PRO A 10 -3.97 -8.74 8.59
C PRO A 10 -4.41 -10.03 9.29
N ASN A 11 -3.97 -10.23 10.52
CA ASN A 11 -4.44 -11.30 11.36
C ASN A 11 -5.88 -11.01 11.85
N GLU A 12 -6.76 -12.01 11.73
CA GLU A 12 -8.17 -11.91 12.15
C GLU A 12 -8.34 -11.54 13.63
N GLN A 13 -7.33 -11.78 14.47
CA GLN A 13 -7.34 -11.34 15.87
C GLN A 13 -7.60 -9.82 16.01
N TYR A 14 -7.16 -9.01 15.05
CA TYR A 14 -7.33 -7.55 15.02
C TYR A 14 -8.69 -7.10 14.46
N LYS A 15 -9.54 -8.04 14.02
CA LYS A 15 -10.90 -7.75 13.54
C LYS A 15 -11.81 -7.20 14.65
N LYS A 16 -11.51 -7.51 15.92
CA LYS A 16 -12.30 -7.08 17.08
C LYS A 16 -12.39 -5.56 17.23
N ASP A 17 -11.32 -4.86 16.84
CA ASP A 17 -11.23 -3.40 16.88
C ASP A 17 -11.39 -2.79 15.49
N GLY A 18 -12.03 -3.51 14.57
CA GLY A 18 -12.27 -3.03 13.20
C GLY A 18 -10.98 -2.80 12.39
N TYR A 19 -9.88 -3.46 12.74
CA TYR A 19 -8.55 -3.27 12.14
C TYR A 19 -7.92 -1.88 12.34
N GLU A 20 -8.39 -1.07 13.30
CA GLU A 20 -7.89 0.30 13.53
C GLU A 20 -6.37 0.34 13.80
N GLU A 21 -5.84 -0.59 14.60
CA GLU A 21 -4.40 -0.71 14.87
C GLU A 21 -3.62 -1.03 13.59
N PHE A 22 -4.14 -1.93 12.75
CA PHE A 22 -3.53 -2.31 11.48
C PHE A 22 -3.50 -1.12 10.51
N GLU A 23 -4.61 -0.40 10.39
CA GLU A 23 -4.72 0.79 9.53
C GLU A 23 -3.74 1.88 9.98
N GLY A 24 -3.61 2.10 11.29
CA GLY A 24 -2.64 3.03 11.85
C GLY A 24 -1.19 2.67 11.51
N GLU A 25 -0.77 1.42 11.72
CA GLU A 25 0.59 0.98 11.38
C GLU A 25 0.84 0.98 9.86
N GLN A 26 -0.19 0.70 9.05
CA GLN A 26 -0.11 0.80 7.60
C GLN A 26 0.16 2.25 7.16
N ASP A 27 -0.55 3.21 7.74
CA ASP A 27 -0.36 4.63 7.45
C ASP A 27 1.03 5.12 7.86
N TRP A 28 1.56 4.65 8.99
CA TRP A 28 2.93 4.94 9.40
C TRP A 28 3.96 4.39 8.42
N TYR A 29 3.79 3.14 7.97
CA TYR A 29 4.69 2.52 7.00
C TYR A 29 4.66 3.26 5.65
N PHE A 30 3.49 3.54 5.10
CA PHE A 30 3.39 4.29 3.84
C PHE A 30 3.87 5.73 3.97
N GLY A 31 3.64 6.37 5.13
CA GLY A 31 4.21 7.66 5.46
C GLY A 31 5.75 7.64 5.48
N ALA A 32 6.34 6.57 6.02
CA ALA A 32 7.80 6.39 6.03
C ALA A 32 8.36 6.19 4.60
N LEU A 33 7.71 5.35 3.78
CA LEU A 33 8.08 5.20 2.37
C LEU A 33 8.02 6.52 1.61
N SER A 34 6.96 7.31 1.84
CA SER A 34 6.78 8.60 1.18
C SER A 34 7.86 9.61 1.60
N LYS A 35 8.15 9.71 2.90
CA LYS A 35 9.23 10.56 3.42
C LYS A 35 10.62 10.11 2.98
N ASN A 36 10.81 8.81 2.75
CA ASN A 36 12.05 8.26 2.20
C ASN A 36 12.16 8.41 0.67
N GLY A 37 11.14 8.96 0.00
CA GLY A 37 11.12 9.16 -1.45
C GLY A 37 10.88 7.88 -2.26
N GLN A 38 10.54 6.76 -1.60
CA GLN A 38 10.24 5.49 -2.27
C GLN A 38 8.86 5.49 -2.92
N ILE A 39 7.92 6.33 -2.45
CA ILE A 39 6.62 6.52 -3.08
C ILE A 39 6.26 8.00 -3.17
N LEU A 40 5.49 8.35 -4.20
CA LEU A 40 5.00 9.69 -4.51
C LEU A 40 3.64 9.96 -3.85
N ILE A 41 2.79 8.95 -3.77
CA ILE A 41 1.46 9.00 -3.14
C ILE A 41 1.28 7.71 -2.33
N SER A 42 0.91 7.87 -1.06
CA SER A 42 0.79 6.79 -0.07
C SER A 42 -0.51 6.00 -0.16
N SER A 43 -1.54 6.50 -0.81
CA SER A 43 -2.80 5.78 -0.96
C SER A 43 -3.61 6.30 -2.14
N CYS A 44 -3.63 5.54 -3.24
CA CYS A 44 -4.71 5.63 -4.21
C CYS A 44 -5.66 4.47 -3.89
N ASN A 45 -6.62 4.67 -2.99
CA ASN A 45 -7.67 3.70 -2.65
C ASN A 45 -7.15 2.38 -2.04
N THR A 46 -7.11 2.31 -0.71
CA THR A 46 -7.06 1.03 0.00
C THR A 46 -8.43 0.37 -0.11
N ILE A 47 -8.48 -0.86 -0.61
CA ILE A 47 -9.71 -1.65 -0.75
C ILE A 47 -9.61 -2.85 0.20
N PHE A 48 -10.66 -3.08 0.98
CA PHE A 48 -10.81 -4.29 1.79
C PHE A 48 -11.59 -5.36 1.01
N GLU A 49 -10.95 -6.48 0.71
CA GLU A 49 -11.53 -7.62 -0.02
C GLU A 49 -11.15 -8.93 0.67
N ASP A 50 -12.12 -9.77 1.03
CA ASP A 50 -11.88 -11.15 1.53
C ASP A 50 -10.79 -11.24 2.61
N ASP A 51 -10.90 -10.40 3.65
CA ASP A 51 -9.96 -10.30 4.78
C ASP A 51 -8.53 -9.85 4.38
N LYS A 52 -8.41 -9.08 3.28
CA LYS A 52 -7.15 -8.53 2.77
C LYS A 52 -7.28 -7.06 2.50
N TYR A 53 -6.18 -6.35 2.70
CA TYR A 53 -6.05 -4.94 2.35
C TYR A 53 -5.24 -4.82 1.07
N LYS A 54 -5.84 -4.24 0.03
CA LYS A 54 -5.18 -3.99 -1.24
C LYS A 54 -5.00 -2.49 -1.43
N THR A 55 -3.75 -2.03 -1.41
CA THR A 55 -3.43 -0.61 -1.57
C THR A 55 -2.67 -0.38 -2.86
N PHE A 56 -3.03 0.69 -3.59
CA PHE A 56 -2.26 1.12 -4.75
C PHE A 56 -1.30 2.25 -4.38
N LEU A 57 -0.01 2.04 -4.66
CA LEU A 57 1.06 2.99 -4.39
C LEU A 57 1.68 3.46 -5.70
N LEU A 58 1.90 4.77 -5.81
CA LEU A 58 2.61 5.35 -6.94
C LEU A 58 4.07 5.57 -6.57
N ALA A 59 5.00 5.02 -7.34
CA ALA A 59 6.44 5.19 -7.09
C ALA A 59 7.17 5.82 -8.29
N PRO A 60 8.32 6.47 -8.08
CA PRO A 60 9.09 7.06 -9.17
C PRO A 60 9.68 5.98 -10.09
N GLU A 61 10.27 4.94 -9.52
CA GLU A 61 11.03 3.90 -10.21
C GLU A 61 10.46 2.49 -10.01
N GLN A 62 10.90 1.55 -10.83
CA GLN A 62 10.42 0.16 -10.84
C GLN A 62 10.85 -0.60 -9.59
N ASP A 63 12.01 -0.25 -9.03
CA ASP A 63 12.62 -0.90 -7.88
C ASP A 63 12.51 -0.04 -6.61
N SER A 64 11.66 1.00 -6.61
CA SER A 64 11.56 1.94 -5.49
C SER A 64 11.15 1.28 -4.17
N LEU A 65 10.45 0.14 -4.20
CA LEU A 65 10.04 -0.59 -3.00
C LEU A 65 11.06 -1.68 -2.56
N ASP A 66 12.21 -1.79 -3.22
CA ASP A 66 13.26 -2.72 -2.80
C ASP A 66 13.80 -2.34 -1.41
N SER A 67 14.00 -3.35 -0.56
CA SER A 67 14.52 -3.17 0.80
C SER A 67 15.90 -2.51 0.86
N LYS A 68 16.72 -2.64 -0.19
CA LYS A 68 18.04 -1.99 -0.28
C LYS A 68 17.97 -0.45 -0.25
N TYR A 69 16.81 0.13 -0.56
CA TYR A 69 16.57 1.58 -0.50
C TYR A 69 15.86 2.02 0.78
N ALA A 70 15.41 1.06 1.61
CA ALA A 70 14.76 1.36 2.87
C ALA A 70 15.76 2.00 3.84
N ASN A 71 15.28 3.01 4.57
CA ASN A 71 15.99 3.53 5.72
C ASN A 71 15.49 2.87 7.01
N LYS A 72 16.16 3.13 8.12
CA LYS A 72 15.81 2.56 9.43
C LYS A 72 14.34 2.74 9.85
N TYR A 73 13.68 3.82 9.43
CA TYR A 73 12.29 4.09 9.79
C TYR A 73 11.34 3.27 8.92
N VAL A 74 11.64 3.13 7.63
CA VAL A 74 10.90 2.23 6.74
C VAL A 74 10.96 0.81 7.28
N ASP A 75 12.14 0.34 7.69
CA ASP A 75 12.31 -0.98 8.28
C ASP A 75 11.55 -1.12 9.62
N GLU A 76 11.63 -0.12 10.50
CA GLU A 76 10.94 -0.14 11.80
C GLU A 76 9.42 -0.27 11.63
N PHE A 77 8.81 0.57 10.79
CA PHE A 77 7.36 0.54 10.58
C PHE A 77 6.92 -0.67 9.76
N TYR A 78 7.76 -1.15 8.84
CA TYR A 78 7.52 -2.43 8.16
C TYR A 78 7.42 -3.57 9.17
N MET A 79 8.38 -3.67 10.11
CA MET A 79 8.37 -4.74 11.11
C MET A 79 7.17 -4.66 12.06
N LYS A 80 6.75 -3.44 12.45
CA LYS A 80 5.53 -3.23 13.25
C LYS A 80 4.29 -3.73 12.50
N LEU A 81 4.13 -3.33 11.25
CA LEU A 81 3.04 -3.78 10.39
C LEU A 81 3.07 -5.29 10.16
N MET A 82 4.27 -5.88 10.05
CA MET A 82 4.43 -7.31 9.85
C MET A 82 4.01 -8.16 11.06
N ASN A 83 4.14 -7.64 12.29
CA ASN A 83 3.62 -8.31 13.48
C ASN A 83 2.09 -8.42 13.48
N LEU A 84 1.41 -7.56 12.72
CA LEU A 84 -0.04 -7.56 12.58
C LEU A 84 -0.52 -8.43 11.41
N CYS A 85 0.39 -8.91 10.56
CA CYS A 85 0.08 -9.73 9.40
C CYS A 85 0.33 -11.22 9.67
N ILE A 86 -0.44 -12.09 9.00
CA ILE A 86 -0.22 -13.54 9.04
C ILE A 86 0.91 -14.01 8.10
N ARG A 87 1.32 -13.15 7.16
CA ARG A 87 2.37 -13.40 6.16
C ARG A 87 2.81 -12.09 5.51
N GLU A 88 3.97 -12.14 4.84
CA GLU A 88 4.52 -11.01 4.08
C GLU A 88 3.56 -10.47 3.00
N PRO A 89 3.62 -9.16 2.72
CA PRO A 89 2.80 -8.55 1.69
C PRO A 89 3.17 -8.99 0.28
N GLU A 90 2.16 -9.04 -0.59
CA GLU A 90 2.36 -9.30 -2.01
C GLU A 90 2.59 -7.99 -2.79
N ILE A 91 3.84 -7.86 -3.24
CA ILE A 91 4.49 -6.94 -4.18
C ILE A 91 4.11 -7.06 -5.68
N ARG A 92 3.24 -6.25 -6.31
CA ARG A 92 3.03 -6.34 -7.78
C ARG A 92 3.04 -4.99 -8.49
N ILE A 93 3.69 -4.92 -9.66
CA ILE A 93 3.55 -3.79 -10.57
C ILE A 93 2.32 -4.00 -11.44
N VAL A 94 1.42 -3.04 -11.47
CA VAL A 94 0.18 -3.10 -12.26
C VAL A 94 0.14 -2.09 -13.41
N GLY A 95 1.07 -1.13 -13.44
CA GLY A 95 1.17 -0.20 -14.56
C GLY A 95 2.44 0.65 -14.54
N ARG A 96 2.79 1.18 -15.71
CA ARG A 96 3.87 2.16 -15.89
C ARG A 96 3.28 3.43 -16.51
N LEU A 97 3.47 4.56 -15.84
CA LEU A 97 3.22 5.88 -16.40
C LEU A 97 4.46 6.33 -17.19
N GLY A 98 4.38 6.18 -18.50
CA GLY A 98 5.26 6.81 -19.46
C GLY A 98 4.41 7.41 -20.57
N SER A 99 4.39 8.75 -20.64
CA SER A 99 3.90 9.54 -21.79
C SER A 99 2.72 8.95 -22.58
N VAL A 100 1.50 9.40 -22.24
CA VAL A 100 0.24 9.34 -23.01
C VAL A 100 -0.68 8.11 -22.77
N ASN A 101 -1.85 8.42 -22.20
CA ASN A 101 -3.17 7.77 -22.24
C ASN A 101 -3.29 6.26 -21.93
N ASN A 102 -3.58 5.95 -20.66
CA ASN A 102 -4.79 5.21 -20.22
C ASN A 102 -4.55 4.65 -18.81
N PHE A 103 -4.85 5.44 -17.78
CA PHE A 103 -5.38 4.85 -16.56
C PHE A 103 -6.88 4.91 -16.71
N VAL A 104 -7.51 3.75 -16.94
CA VAL A 104 -8.91 3.59 -16.57
C VAL A 104 -8.92 3.63 -15.05
N LEU A 105 -8.96 4.83 -14.49
CA LEU A 105 -9.39 5.03 -13.12
C LEU A 105 -10.81 4.48 -13.08
N PHE A 106 -11.04 3.49 -12.24
CA PHE A 106 -12.33 2.85 -12.03
C PHE A 106 -13.45 3.91 -12.00
N PRO A 107 -14.57 3.71 -12.72
CA PRO A 107 -15.65 4.68 -12.70
C PRO A 107 -16.20 4.77 -11.27
N SER A 108 -16.15 5.98 -10.70
CA SER A 108 -16.92 6.33 -9.52
C SER A 108 -18.39 6.03 -9.81
N ILE A 109 -18.95 5.02 -9.15
CA ILE A 109 -20.37 4.72 -9.22
C ILE A 109 -21.08 5.84 -8.45
N HIS A 110 -21.51 6.87 -9.16
CA HIS A 110 -22.52 7.79 -8.66
C HIS A 110 -23.86 7.04 -8.65
N HIS A 111 -24.29 6.60 -7.47
CA HIS A 111 -25.70 6.36 -7.23
C HIS A 111 -26.44 7.69 -7.35
N GLN A 112 -27.11 7.90 -8.48
CA GLN A 112 -28.22 8.84 -8.58
C GLN A 112 -29.46 8.16 -7.96
N ASN A 113 -30.05 8.80 -6.95
CA ASN A 113 -31.46 8.69 -6.62
C ASN A 113 -32.12 10.01 -6.95
#